data_AF-A0A7Y8MNK5-F1
#
_entry.id   AF-A0A7Y8MNK5-F1
#
_cell.length_a   1.000
_cell.length_b   1.000
_cell.length_c   1.000
_cell.angle_alpha   90.00
_cell.angle_beta   90.00
_cell.angle_gamma   90.00
#
_symmetry.space_group_name_H-M   'P 1'
#
loop_
_entity.id
_entity.type
_entity.pdbx_description
1 polymer ?
#
loop_
_entity_poly.entity_id
_entity_poly.type
_entity_poly.pdbx_seq_one_letter_code
_entity_poly.pdbx_strand_id
1 'polypeptide(L)'
;MPSCLENQVSDAELTKEQQILRAMRKTLGSIVKDAAPRDGQPSPLSEATVENIRMCFGLIATREAELADALGLSRNERPFYSDEEPNAKVLQFSPTSGKKPN
;
A
#
# COMPACT_ATOMS: atom_id res chain seq x y z
N MET A 1 -21.81 5.58 31.16
CA MET A 1 -20.49 4.91 31.30
C MET A 1 -20.62 3.54 30.66
N PRO A 2 -19.85 3.21 29.61
CA PRO A 2 -18.42 3.42 29.51
C PRO A 2 -18.01 4.40 28.40
N SER A 3 -17.01 5.23 28.71
CA SER A 3 -16.21 5.97 27.75
C SER A 3 -15.43 4.97 26.89
N CYS A 4 -15.80 4.86 25.62
CA CYS A 4 -14.96 4.23 24.62
C CYS A 4 -13.66 5.04 24.58
N LEU A 5 -12.57 4.44 25.05
CA LEU A 5 -11.23 4.97 24.84
C LEU A 5 -10.98 4.84 23.33
N GLU A 6 -11.31 5.90 22.59
CA GLU A 6 -10.73 6.13 21.28
C GLU A 6 -9.22 6.20 21.48
N ASN A 7 -8.55 5.12 21.11
CA ASN A 7 -7.11 5.01 21.16
C ASN A 7 -6.57 5.95 20.07
N GLN A 8 -6.37 7.22 20.41
CA GLN A 8 -5.78 8.21 19.51
C GLN A 8 -4.30 7.86 19.30
N VAL A 9 -4.04 7.03 18.29
CA VAL A 9 -2.68 6.70 17.85
C VAL A 9 -2.07 7.97 17.24
N SER A 10 -0.93 8.40 17.76
CA SER A 10 -0.26 9.61 17.29
C SER A 10 0.43 9.39 15.93
N ASP A 11 0.54 10.43 15.11
CA ASP A 11 1.23 10.37 13.79
C ASP A 11 2.69 9.88 13.91
N ALA A 12 3.39 10.27 14.98
CA ALA A 12 4.73 9.79 15.29
C ALA A 12 4.79 8.27 15.54
N GLU A 13 3.73 7.69 16.09
CA GLU A 13 3.61 6.24 16.33
C GLU A 13 3.30 5.50 15.02
N LEU A 14 2.38 6.03 14.20
CA LEU A 14 2.09 5.50 12.86
C LEU A 14 3.35 5.49 11.97
N THR A 15 4.15 6.56 12.02
CA THR A 15 5.40 6.68 11.26
C THR A 15 6.44 5.64 11.71
N LYS A 16 6.58 5.39 13.02
CA LYS A 16 7.47 4.34 13.53
C LYS A 16 7.01 2.95 13.10
N GLU A 17 5.71 2.69 13.16
CA GLU A 17 5.16 1.41 12.74
C GLU A 17 5.40 1.16 11.24
N GLN A 18 5.21 2.16 10.38
CA GLN A 18 5.58 2.08 8.96
C GLN A 18 7.06 1.75 8.75
N GLN A 19 7.96 2.36 9.53
CA GLN A 19 9.39 2.07 9.44
C GLN A 19 9.69 0.60 9.80
N ILE A 20 9.06 0.08 10.86
CA ILE A 20 9.19 -1.31 11.28
C ILE A 20 8.69 -2.25 10.18
N LEU A 21 7.49 -2.03 9.65
CA LEU A 21 6.90 -2.87 8.60
C LEU A 21 7.73 -2.87 7.32
N ARG A 22 8.28 -1.72 6.92
CA ARG A 22 9.23 -1.60 5.81
C ARG A 22 10.50 -2.42 6.06
N ALA A 23 11.06 -2.35 7.27
CA ALA A 23 12.24 -3.13 7.64
C ALA A 23 11.93 -4.64 7.61
N MET A 24 10.82 -5.07 8.23
CA MET A 24 10.39 -6.48 8.24
C MET A 24 10.20 -7.02 6.82
N ARG A 25 9.49 -6.29 5.95
CA ARG A 25 9.31 -6.71 4.56
C ARG A 25 10.65 -6.88 3.85
N LYS A 26 11.57 -5.92 4.00
CA LYS A 26 12.90 -5.97 3.36
C LYS A 26 13.68 -7.19 3.83
N THR A 27 13.70 -7.44 5.14
CA THR A 27 14.41 -8.58 5.73
C THR A 27 13.83 -9.90 5.23
N LEU A 28 12.51 -10.10 5.33
CA LEU A 28 11.85 -11.31 4.83
C LEU A 28 12.07 -11.49 3.32
N GLY A 29 12.04 -10.39 2.55
CA GLY A 29 12.29 -10.41 1.12
C GLY A 29 13.72 -10.84 0.78
N SER A 30 14.72 -10.42 1.57
CA SER A 30 16.10 -10.89 1.42
C SER A 30 16.20 -12.39 1.68
N ILE A 31 15.61 -12.87 2.79
CA ILE A 31 15.62 -14.30 3.15
C ILE A 31 14.98 -15.14 2.04
N VAL A 32 13.83 -14.71 1.49
CA VAL A 32 13.17 -15.43 0.39
C VAL A 32 14.02 -15.47 -0.87
N LYS A 33 14.74 -14.38 -1.20
CA LYS A 33 15.66 -14.37 -2.34
C LYS A 33 16.83 -15.32 -2.14
N ASP A 34 17.39 -15.37 -0.93
CA ASP A 34 18.52 -16.23 -0.60
C ASP A 34 18.12 -17.72 -0.59
N ALA A 35 16.89 -18.01 -0.15
CA ALA A 35 16.32 -19.36 -0.06
C ALA A 35 15.52 -19.78 -1.30
N ALA A 36 15.47 -18.96 -2.35
CA ALA A 36 14.76 -19.30 -3.58
C ALA A 36 15.38 -20.56 -4.22
N PRO A 37 14.58 -21.53 -4.68
CA PRO A 37 15.09 -22.68 -5.41
C PRO A 37 15.98 -22.24 -6.57
N ARG A 38 17.14 -22.90 -6.73
CA ARG A 38 18.04 -22.70 -7.87
C ARG A 38 17.97 -23.94 -8.76
N ASP A 39 18.44 -23.84 -9.99
CA ASP A 39 18.41 -24.96 -10.92
C ASP A 39 19.12 -26.19 -10.32
N GLY A 40 18.36 -27.27 -10.14
CA GLY A 40 18.86 -28.51 -9.52
C GLY A 40 19.05 -28.47 -8.00
N GLN A 41 18.74 -27.36 -7.32
CA GLN A 41 18.77 -27.23 -5.86
C GLN A 41 17.41 -26.82 -5.31
N PRO A 42 16.71 -27.72 -4.57
CA PRO A 42 15.44 -27.38 -3.95
C PRO A 42 15.62 -26.28 -2.89
N SER A 43 14.54 -25.58 -2.54
CA SER A 43 14.58 -24.60 -1.45
C SER A 43 15.01 -25.28 -0.14
N PRO A 44 15.86 -24.63 0.67
CA PRO A 44 16.21 -25.12 2.01
C PRO A 44 15.04 -24.99 3.01
N LEU A 45 13.97 -24.27 2.65
CA LEU A 45 12.80 -24.09 3.50
C LEU A 45 11.74 -25.15 3.19
N SER A 46 11.04 -25.61 4.22
CA SER A 46 9.86 -26.47 4.03
C SER A 46 8.72 -25.69 3.39
N GLU A 47 7.83 -26.39 2.68
CA GLU A 47 6.64 -25.76 2.07
C GLU A 47 5.78 -25.01 3.08
N ALA A 48 5.61 -25.57 4.29
CA ALA A 48 4.88 -24.93 5.37
C ALA A 48 5.52 -23.60 5.80
N THR A 49 6.85 -23.54 5.88
CA THR A 49 7.57 -22.30 6.20
C THR A 49 7.40 -21.26 5.09
N VAL A 50 7.48 -21.69 3.83
CA VAL A 50 7.24 -20.79 2.69
C VAL A 50 5.83 -20.21 2.75
N GLU A 51 4.82 -21.03 3.06
CA GLU A 51 3.45 -20.57 3.20
C GLU A 51 3.26 -19.58 4.36
N ASN A 52 3.88 -19.86 5.52
CA ASN A 52 3.89 -18.92 6.64
C ASN A 52 4.50 -17.56 6.24
N ILE A 53 5.58 -17.55 5.47
CA ILE A 53 6.19 -16.32 4.97
C ILE A 53 5.23 -15.56 4.03
N ARG A 54 4.52 -16.25 3.13
CA ARG A 54 3.50 -15.63 2.27
C ARG A 54 2.38 -14.98 3.09
N MET A 55 1.85 -15.70 4.07
CA MET A 55 0.83 -15.17 4.97
C MET A 55 1.33 -13.93 5.72
N CYS A 56 2.56 -13.96 6.24
CA CYS A 56 3.19 -12.81 6.89
C CYS A 56 3.30 -11.59 5.97
N PHE A 57 3.69 -11.76 4.70
CA PHE A 57 3.68 -10.66 3.73
C PHE A 57 2.28 -10.07 3.52
N GLY A 58 1.25 -10.93 3.50
CA GLY A 58 -0.15 -10.50 3.44
C GLY A 58 -0.57 -9.65 4.63
N LEU A 59 -0.20 -10.05 5.84
CA LEU A 59 -0.46 -9.28 7.08
C LEU A 59 0.26 -7.93 7.06
N ILE A 60 1.54 -7.90 6.66
CA ILE A 60 2.31 -6.66 6.53
C ILE A 60 1.65 -5.72 5.52
N ALA A 61 1.25 -6.22 4.35
CA ALA A 61 0.62 -5.42 3.32
C ALA A 61 -0.75 -4.86 3.75
N THR A 62 -1.52 -5.65 4.50
CA THR A 62 -2.80 -5.21 5.07
C THR A 62 -2.57 -4.09 6.08
N ARG A 63 -1.62 -4.27 7.00
CA ARG A 63 -1.35 -3.26 8.01
C ARG A 63 -0.79 -1.96 7.43
N GLU A 64 0.10 -2.05 6.45
CA GLU A 64 0.58 -0.85 5.77
C GLU A 64 -0.52 -0.10 5.03
N ALA A 65 -1.56 -0.79 4.56
CA ALA A 65 -2.74 -0.14 3.99
C ALA A 65 -3.47 0.69 5.03
N GLU A 66 -3.78 0.08 6.18
CA GLU A 66 -4.46 0.74 7.29
C GLU A 66 -3.70 1.98 7.76
N LEU A 67 -2.38 1.89 7.85
CA LEU A 67 -1.51 3.02 8.21
C LEU A 67 -1.53 4.13 7.14
N ALA A 68 -1.55 3.78 5.86
CA ALA A 68 -1.65 4.77 4.78
C ALA A 68 -3.00 5.50 4.81
N ASP A 69 -4.09 4.75 4.98
CA ASP A 69 -5.45 5.30 5.09
C ASP A 69 -5.58 6.21 6.32
N ALA A 70 -5.01 5.81 7.47
CA ALA A 70 -5.00 6.61 8.71
C ALA A 70 -4.25 7.94 8.57
N LEU A 71 -3.23 8.00 7.71
CA LEU A 71 -2.46 9.21 7.41
C LEU A 71 -3.04 10.02 6.24
N GLY A 72 -4.13 9.56 5.63
CA GLY A 72 -4.70 10.17 4.43
C GLY A 72 -3.80 10.07 3.19
N LEU A 73 -2.82 9.16 3.19
CA LEU A 73 -1.95 8.92 2.04
C LEU A 73 -2.72 8.11 1.00
N SER A 74 -2.93 8.70 -0.18
CA SER A 74 -3.67 8.02 -1.24
C SER A 74 -2.89 6.80 -1.75
N ARG A 75 -3.56 5.65 -1.82
CA ARG A 75 -2.96 4.35 -2.18
C ARG A 75 -2.57 4.22 -3.66
N ASN A 76 -2.77 5.27 -4.45
CA ASN A 76 -2.83 5.21 -5.91
C ASN A 76 -1.99 6.27 -6.62
N GLU A 77 -0.97 6.83 -5.95
CA GLU A 77 0.08 7.61 -6.62
C GLU A 77 0.90 6.67 -7.50
N ARG A 78 0.36 6.39 -8.69
CA ARG A 78 1.13 5.80 -9.78
C ARG A 78 2.32 6.72 -10.03
N PRO A 79 3.55 6.20 -10.08
CA PRO A 79 4.69 6.98 -10.50
C PRO A 79 4.37 7.65 -11.83
N PHE A 80 4.47 8.97 -11.88
CA PHE A 80 4.34 9.76 -13.10
C PHE A 80 5.71 10.33 -13.45
N TYR A 81 6.01 10.46 -14.74
CA TYR A 81 7.18 11.21 -15.14
C TYR A 81 6.95 12.71 -14.93
N SER A 82 7.98 13.45 -14.54
CA SER A 82 7.88 14.89 -14.26
C SER A 82 7.41 15.72 -15.47
N ASP A 83 7.59 15.18 -16.67
CA ASP A 83 7.24 15.74 -17.97
C ASP A 83 5.96 15.11 -18.56
N GLU A 84 5.28 14.23 -17.83
CA GLU A 84 4.06 13.57 -18.31
C GLU A 84 2.85 14.52 -18.24
N GLU A 85 2.20 14.76 -19.39
CA GLU A 85 0.95 15.51 -19.40
C GLU A 85 -0.20 14.69 -18.78
N PRO A 86 -1.09 15.31 -17.99
CA PRO A 86 -2.18 14.61 -17.34
C PRO A 86 -3.12 13.95 -18.36
N ASN A 87 -3.39 12.65 -18.17
CA ASN A 87 -4.17 11.80 -19.09
C ASN A 87 -5.61 12.32 -19.34
N ALA A 88 -6.18 13.10 -18.41
CA ALA A 88 -7.52 13.66 -18.55
C ALA A 88 -7.55 15.16 -18.29
N LYS A 89 -7.83 15.94 -19.34
CA LYS A 89 -8.24 17.35 -19.22
C LYS A 89 -9.74 17.40 -18.94
N VAL A 90 -10.11 17.57 -17.68
CA VAL A 90 -11.51 17.72 -17.27
C VAL A 90 -12.05 19.06 -17.81
N LEU A 91 -12.91 19.00 -18.83
CA LEU A 91 -13.59 20.17 -19.37
C LEU A 91 -14.94 20.36 -18.64
N GLN A 92 -15.14 21.53 -18.05
CA GLN A 92 -16.44 21.91 -17.48
C GLN A 92 -17.32 22.48 -18.58
N PHE A 93 -18.40 21.78 -18.91
CA PHE A 93 -19.42 22.28 -19.83
C PHE A 93 -20.39 23.18 -19.07
N SER A 94 -20.39 24.48 -19.38
CA SER A 94 -21.49 25.36 -18.96
C SER A 94 -22.63 25.27 -19.97
N PRO A 95 -23.90 25.27 -19.52
CA PRO A 95 -25.04 25.26 -20.43
C PRO A 95 -25.07 26.58 -21.21
N THR A 96 -25.00 26.50 -22.55
CA THR A 96 -25.14 27.65 -23.44
C THR A 96 -26.58 28.15 -23.41
N SER A 97 -26.79 29.40 -23.00
CA SER A 97 -28.10 30.05 -23.03
C SER A 97 -28.51 30.39 -24.47
N GLY A 98 -29.76 30.05 -24.83
CA GLY A 98 -30.42 30.45 -26.08
C GLY A 98 -30.46 29.32 -27.11
N LYS A 99 -31.62 28.85 -27.58
CA LYS A 99 -32.76 29.62 -28.13
C LYS A 99 -34.00 28.71 -28.13
N LYS A 100 -35.17 29.22 -27.73
CA LYS A 100 -36.46 28.48 -27.82
C LYS A 100 -36.89 28.37 -29.29
N PRO A 101 -37.23 27.18 -29.81
CA PRO A 101 -37.91 27.08 -31.09
C PRO A 101 -39.39 27.45 -30.91
N ASN A 102 -39.90 28.19 -31.90
CA ASN A 102 -41.27 28.68 -32.03
C ASN A 102 -42.23 27.56 -32.46
#